data_AF-A0A1H0L0N2-F1
#
_entry.id   AF-A0A1H0L0N2-F1
#
_cell.length_a   1.000
_cell.length_b   1.000
_cell.length_c   1.000
_cell.angle_alpha   90.00
_cell.angle_beta   90.00
_cell.angle_gamma   90.00
#
_symmetry.space_group_name_H-M   'P 1'
#
loop_
_entity.id
_entity.type
_entity.pdbx_description
1 polymer ?
#
loop_
_entity_poly.entity_id
_entity_poly.type
_entity_poly.pdbx_seq_one_letter_code
_entity_poly.pdbx_strand_id
1 'polypeptide(L)'
;MMENDTSLNDPNQWIQGELAWETFCKCHPHFGFTGSLRSWEAFRRRHVQTLIDKGVMRRAGRAYIAHKHSFNAAAFACVTLPSTLNNDTTKAA
;
A
#
# COMPACT_ATOMS: atom_id res chain seq x y z
N MET A 1 9.54 31.97 13.98
CA MET A 1 8.94 31.51 12.72
C MET A 1 8.36 30.14 13.02
N MET A 2 7.05 30.04 13.26
CA MET A 2 6.38 28.75 13.47
C MET A 2 6.08 28.20 12.08
N GLU A 3 6.82 27.18 11.66
CA GLU A 3 6.52 26.47 10.42
C GLU A 3 5.20 25.73 10.61
N ASN A 4 4.17 26.22 9.92
CA ASN A 4 2.84 25.64 9.91
C ASN A 4 2.90 24.21 9.38
N ASP A 5 2.58 23.27 10.28
CA ASP A 5 2.42 21.83 10.08
C ASP A 5 1.29 21.52 9.07
N THR A 6 1.55 21.79 7.79
CA THR A 6 0.58 21.60 6.69
C THR A 6 1.01 20.50 5.74
N SER A 7 1.79 19.52 6.21
CA SER A 7 2.36 18.50 5.32
C SER A 7 1.56 17.20 5.25
N LEU A 8 0.50 17.02 6.06
CA LEU A 8 -0.28 15.77 6.06
C LEU A 8 -1.49 15.78 5.10
N ASN A 9 -1.88 16.95 4.60
CA ASN A 9 -3.07 17.11 3.74
C ASN A 9 -2.75 17.58 2.33
N ASP A 10 -1.47 17.59 1.94
CA ASP A 10 -1.09 18.05 0.62
C ASP A 10 -1.55 17.02 -0.44
N PRO A 11 -2.43 17.40 -1.38
CA PRO A 11 -2.96 16.48 -2.38
C PRO A 11 -1.85 15.91 -3.30
N ASN A 12 -0.68 16.57 -3.40
CA ASN A 12 0.46 16.04 -4.17
C ASN A 12 1.13 14.81 -3.51
N GLN A 13 0.77 14.45 -2.28
CA GLN A 13 1.33 13.28 -1.62
C GLN A 13 0.62 11.97 -1.99
N TRP A 14 -0.52 12.06 -2.66
CA TRP A 14 -1.29 10.90 -3.09
C TRP A 14 -1.01 10.58 -4.55
N ILE A 15 -0.31 9.48 -4.79
CA ILE A 15 0.05 9.00 -6.13
C ILE A 15 -0.77 7.77 -6.50
N GLN A 16 -0.76 7.38 -7.77
CA GLN A 16 -1.36 6.12 -8.19
C GLN A 16 -0.72 4.93 -7.43
N GLY A 17 -1.55 4.01 -6.94
CA GLY A 17 -1.07 2.84 -6.18
C GLY A 17 -0.09 1.98 -6.97
N GLU A 18 -0.29 1.87 -8.29
CA GLU A 18 0.64 1.18 -9.20
C GLU A 18 2.04 1.81 -9.19
N LEU A 19 2.12 3.14 -9.26
CA LEU A 19 3.38 3.88 -9.22
C LEU A 19 4.06 3.76 -7.84
N ALA A 20 3.27 3.77 -6.76
CA ALA A 20 3.78 3.56 -5.41
C ALA A 20 4.37 2.15 -5.24
N TRP A 21 3.71 1.14 -5.81
CA TRP A 21 4.16 -0.24 -5.83
C TRP A 21 5.42 -0.44 -6.68
N GLU A 22 5.47 0.17 -7.86
CA GLU A 22 6.66 0.13 -8.71
C GLU A 22 7.86 0.73 -7.99
N THR A 23 7.66 1.88 -7.33
CA THR A 23 8.69 2.54 -6.51
C THR A 23 9.14 1.64 -5.36
N PHE A 24 8.21 1.00 -4.66
CA PHE A 24 8.52 0.03 -3.61
C PHE A 24 9.39 -1.12 -4.15
N CYS A 25 9.04 -1.71 -5.30
CA CYS A 25 9.82 -2.81 -5.89
C CYS A 25 11.23 -2.37 -6.30
N LYS A 26 11.39 -1.13 -6.79
CA LYS A 26 12.71 -0.56 -7.10
C LYS A 26 13.55 -0.32 -5.85
N CYS A 27 12.93 0.10 -4.74
CA CYS A 27 13.61 0.27 -3.46
C CYS A 27 13.98 -1.06 -2.78
N HIS A 28 13.21 -2.13 -3.04
CA HIS A 28 13.37 -3.43 -2.39
C HIS A 28 13.53 -4.57 -3.41
N PRO A 29 14.60 -4.58 -4.22
CA PRO A 29 14.81 -5.60 -5.25
C PRO A 29 15.01 -7.00 -4.66
N HIS A 30 15.39 -7.10 -3.38
CA HIS A 30 15.63 -8.35 -2.66
C HIS A 30 14.36 -9.20 -2.47
N PHE A 31 13.16 -8.63 -2.57
CA PHE A 31 11.92 -9.41 -2.52
C PHE A 31 11.55 -10.08 -3.86
N GLY A 32 12.24 -9.75 -4.95
CA GLY A 32 11.98 -10.36 -6.27
C GLY A 32 10.66 -9.93 -6.93
N PHE A 33 9.99 -8.89 -6.42
CA PHE A 33 8.80 -8.34 -7.06
C PHE A 33 9.17 -7.53 -8.32
N THR A 34 8.40 -7.70 -9.40
CA THR A 34 8.69 -7.06 -10.69
C THR A 34 8.22 -5.61 -10.78
N GLY A 35 7.38 -5.13 -9.87
CA GLY A 35 6.73 -3.81 -9.99
C GLY A 35 5.71 -3.70 -11.13
N SER A 36 5.44 -4.79 -11.86
CA SER A 36 4.46 -4.84 -12.95
C SER A 36 3.01 -4.74 -12.46
N LEU A 37 2.10 -4.38 -13.35
CA LEU A 37 0.65 -4.35 -13.08
C LEU A 37 0.13 -5.67 -12.50
N ARG A 38 0.60 -6.81 -13.02
CA ARG A 38 0.21 -8.13 -12.51
C ARG A 38 0.68 -8.37 -11.08
N SER A 39 1.90 -7.94 -10.75
CA SER A 39 2.43 -8.04 -9.38
C SER A 39 1.68 -7.11 -8.42
N TRP A 40 1.34 -5.91 -8.90
CA TRP A 40 0.51 -4.95 -8.15
C TRP A 40 -0.87 -5.53 -7.85
N GLU A 41 -1.56 -6.10 -8.84
CA GLU A 41 -2.88 -6.68 -8.62
C GLU A 41 -2.85 -7.81 -7.59
N ALA A 42 -1.84 -8.68 -7.65
CA ALA A 42 -1.68 -9.76 -6.69
C ALA A 42 -1.46 -9.24 -5.27
N PHE A 43 -0.59 -8.23 -5.10
CA PHE A 43 -0.36 -7.57 -3.83
C PHE A 43 -1.62 -6.86 -3.30
N ARG A 44 -2.26 -6.05 -4.16
CA ARG A 44 -3.46 -5.29 -3.84
C ARG A 44 -4.58 -6.20 -3.37
N ARG A 45 -4.88 -7.30 -4.08
CA ARG A 45 -5.97 -8.22 -3.70
C ARG A 45 -5.80 -8.79 -2.30
N ARG A 46 -4.56 -8.96 -1.82
CA ARG A 46 -4.25 -9.54 -0.50
C ARG A 46 -4.23 -8.50 0.62
N HIS A 47 -3.76 -7.28 0.34
CA HIS A 47 -3.42 -6.31 1.38
C HIS A 47 -4.18 -4.98 1.28
N VAL A 48 -5.08 -4.82 0.30
CA VAL A 48 -5.84 -3.56 0.10
C VAL A 48 -6.57 -3.11 1.35
N GLN A 49 -7.25 -4.01 2.05
CA GLN A 49 -8.02 -3.64 3.24
C GLN A 49 -7.09 -3.13 4.34
N THR A 50 -6.01 -3.86 4.63
CA THR A 50 -5.00 -3.44 5.62
C THR A 50 -4.38 -2.09 5.29
N LEU A 51 -4.13 -1.80 4.01
CA LEU A 51 -3.56 -0.52 3.58
C LEU A 51 -4.57 0.63 3.70
N ILE A 52 -5.86 0.35 3.50
CA ILE A 52 -6.95 1.32 3.72
C ILE A 52 -7.13 1.58 5.21
N ASP A 53 -7.14 0.55 6.05
CA ASP A 53 -7.30 0.67 7.50
C ASP A 53 -6.15 1.45 8.14
N LYS A 54 -4.93 1.34 7.57
CA LYS A 54 -3.76 2.13 7.97
C LYS A 54 -3.78 3.57 7.43
N GLY A 55 -4.76 3.94 6.62
CA GLY A 55 -4.86 5.27 6.01
C GLY A 55 -3.77 5.59 4.98
N VAL A 56 -3.01 4.60 4.51
CA VAL A 56 -1.93 4.80 3.53
C VAL A 56 -2.40 4.59 2.09
N MET A 57 -3.60 4.05 1.90
CA MET A 57 -4.23 3.86 0.61
C MET A 57 -5.71 4.21 0.69
N ARG A 58 -6.26 4.75 -0.40
CA ARG A 58 -7.70 5.00 -0.51
C ARG A 58 -8.18 4.83 -1.94
N ARG A 59 -9.50 4.69 -2.10
CA ARG A 59 -10.14 4.55 -3.39
C ARG A 59 -10.46 5.92 -3.98
N ALA A 60 -10.07 6.14 -5.23
CA ALA A 60 -10.36 7.33 -6.01
C ALA A 60 -11.09 6.90 -7.30
N GLY A 61 -12.42 6.81 -7.23
CA GLY A 61 -13.24 6.26 -8.30
C GLY A 61 -12.94 4.78 -8.58
N ARG A 62 -12.46 4.47 -9.78
CA ARG A 62 -12.05 3.11 -10.20
C ARG A 62 -10.60 2.78 -9.82
N ALA A 63 -9.80 3.77 -9.44
CA ALA A 63 -8.39 3.60 -9.10
C ALA A 63 -8.16 3.58 -7.59
N TYR A 64 -6.99 3.07 -7.20
CA TYR A 64 -6.46 3.20 -5.85
C TYR A 64 -5.30 4.19 -5.87
N ILE A 65 -5.29 5.09 -4.90
CA ILE A 65 -4.21 6.04 -4.67
C ILE A 65 -3.56 5.73 -3.33
N ALA A 66 -2.24 5.91 -3.27
CA ALA A 66 -1.41 5.59 -2.13
C ALA A 66 -0.60 6.81 -1.69
N HIS A 67 -0.37 6.90 -0.39
CA HIS A 67 0.43 7.96 0.20
C HIS A 67 1.91 7.71 -0.08
N LYS A 68 2.57 8.62 -0.79
CA LYS A 68 3.94 8.47 -1.31
C LYS A 68 4.96 8.01 -0.26
N HIS A 69 4.94 8.62 0.93
CA HIS A 69 5.90 8.33 2.00
C HIS A 69 5.52 7.08 2.82
N SER A 70 4.28 7.03 3.30
CA SER A 70 3.80 5.99 4.21
C SER A 70 3.54 4.63 3.53
N PHE A 71 3.29 4.62 2.22
CA PHE A 71 3.02 3.38 1.48
C PHE A 71 4.20 2.41 1.53
N ASN A 72 5.44 2.89 1.40
CA ASN A 72 6.62 2.01 1.36
C ASN A 72 6.77 1.23 2.67
N ALA A 73 6.69 1.91 3.82
CA ALA A 73 6.75 1.27 5.13
C ALA A 73 5.58 0.30 5.36
N ALA A 74 4.36 0.67 4.95
CA ALA A 74 3.20 -0.20 5.08
C ALA A 74 3.27 -1.44 4.18
N ALA A 75 3.72 -1.27 2.93
CA ALA A 75 3.93 -2.36 1.99
C ALA A 75 5.03 -3.31 2.48
N PHE A 76 6.13 -2.77 3.02
CA PHE A 76 7.17 -3.56 3.67
C PHE A 76 6.61 -4.44 4.79
N ALA A 77 5.80 -3.86 5.68
CA ALA A 77 5.15 -4.62 6.74
C ALA A 77 4.23 -5.72 6.17
N CYS A 78 3.48 -5.44 5.10
CA CYS A 78 2.62 -6.44 4.46
C CYS A 78 3.38 -7.62 3.83
N VAL A 79 4.58 -7.39 3.28
CA VAL A 79 5.37 -8.45 2.63
C VAL A 79 6.31 -9.19 3.59
N THR A 80 6.62 -8.60 4.75
CA THR A 80 7.53 -9.18 5.76
C THR A 80 6.82 -9.85 6.92
N LEU A 81 5.59 -9.43 7.25
CA LEU A 81 4.81 -10.10 8.28
C LEU A 81 4.27 -11.43 7.75
N PRO A 82 4.36 -12.52 8.53
CA PRO A 82 3.78 -13.79 8.13
C PRO A 82 2.27 -13.60 7.93
N SER A 83 1.76 -14.03 6.78
CA SER A 83 0.36 -13.94 6.30
C SER A 83 -0.65 -14.67 7.20
N THR A 84 -0.69 -14.33 8.48
CA THR A 84 -1.52 -14.95 9.52
C THR A 84 -2.92 -14.36 9.58
N LEU A 85 -3.25 -13.40 8.72
CA LEU A 85 -4.58 -12.83 8.58
C LEU A 85 -5.07 -13.03 7.15
N ASN A 86 -5.54 -14.24 6.85
CA ASN A 86 -6.57 -14.55 5.84
C ASN A 86 -6.66 -16.07 5.71
N ASN A 87 -7.37 -16.72 6.64
CA ASN A 87 -8.09 -17.99 6.48
C ASN A 87 -8.53 -18.50 7.87
N ASP A 88 -9.50 -17.87 8.54
CA ASP A 88 -10.46 -18.60 9.41
C ASP A 88 -11.60 -17.69 9.91
N THR A 89 -12.55 -17.35 9.03
CA THR A 89 -13.82 -16.76 9.50
C THR A 89 -15.00 -17.14 8.61
N THR A 90 -15.08 -18.43 8.26
CA THR A 90 -16.34 -19.06 7.79
C THR A 90 -16.20 -20.58 7.73
N LYS A 91 -16.25 -21.23 8.89
CA LYS A 91 -16.91 -22.53 9.01
C LYS A 91 -17.48 -22.73 10.43
N ALA A 92 -18.47 -21.91 10.76
CA ALA A 92 -19.44 -22.24 11.79
C ALA A 92 -20.74 -22.64 11.08
N ALA A 93 -20.90 -23.94 10.87
CA ALA A 93 -22.17 -24.64 10.65
C ALA A 93 -21.90 -26.15 10.72
#